data_AF-A0A6V8Q099-F1
#
_entry.id   AF-A0A6V8Q099-F1
#
_cell.length_a   1.000
_cell.length_b   1.000
_cell.length_c   1.000
_cell.angle_alpha   90.00
_cell.angle_beta   90.00
_cell.angle_gamma   90.00
#
_symmetry.space_group_name_H-M   'P 1'
#
loop_
_entity.id
_entity.type
_entity.pdbx_description
1 polymer ?
#
loop_
_entity_poly.entity_id
_entity_poly.type
_entity_poly.pdbx_seq_one_letter_code
_entity_poly.pdbx_strand_id
1 'polypeptide(L)'
;SLQELVCLAREFGLPVMYDLGSGVLTQLDVRGFEQDPKVRDCVKAGADIVTFSGDKLLGGPQAGMILGRKDLVERVKEHPLARAVRINKISLAALEAVLRLYFDPARAVQEIPTLAMICRSYEELKAEAEALKEILTHEVSPKITFSVEDEVSRIGGGALPLLELKTAALALFSKDLSAQEMEGRLRLSHPPVIARIKEDRILIDFRTLLPSDRDDLVK
;
A
#
# COMPACT_ATOMS: atom_id res chain seq x y z
N SER A 1 23.95 11.49 -3.76
CA SER A 1 23.34 10.45 -2.90
C SER A 1 23.10 10.99 -1.49
N LEU A 2 22.35 10.28 -0.62
CA LEU A 2 22.18 10.71 0.78
C LEU A 2 23.53 10.77 1.51
N GLN A 3 24.42 9.82 1.24
CA GLN A 3 25.76 9.76 1.82
C GLN A 3 26.59 11.00 1.44
N GLU A 4 26.58 11.41 0.17
CA GLU A 4 27.26 12.65 -0.26
C GLU A 4 26.70 13.90 0.45
N LEU A 5 25.37 13.99 0.62
CA LEU A 5 24.73 15.09 1.33
C LEU A 5 25.17 15.14 2.80
N VAL A 6 25.25 13.98 3.45
CA VAL A 6 25.74 13.86 4.83
C VAL A 6 27.22 14.25 4.92
N CYS A 7 28.07 13.82 4.00
CA CYS A 7 29.47 14.22 3.95
C CYS A 7 29.61 15.74 3.83
N LEU A 8 28.90 16.35 2.88
CA LEU A 8 28.91 17.80 2.67
C LEU A 8 28.41 18.55 3.91
N ALA A 9 27.29 18.14 4.49
CA ALA A 9 26.72 18.83 5.65
C ALA A 9 27.66 18.79 6.87
N ARG A 10 28.44 17.71 7.03
CA ARG A 10 29.47 17.62 8.08
C ARG A 10 30.58 18.64 7.91
N GLU A 11 31.01 18.94 6.68
CA GLU A 11 32.02 19.98 6.41
C GLU A 11 31.57 21.37 6.89
N PHE A 12 30.25 21.62 6.86
CA PHE A 12 29.65 22.90 7.27
C PHE A 12 28.99 22.86 8.66
N GLY A 13 29.05 21.73 9.38
CA GLY A 13 28.41 21.57 10.68
C GLY A 13 26.88 21.70 10.67
N LEU A 14 26.23 21.35 9.56
CA LEU A 14 24.78 21.45 9.38
C LEU A 14 24.09 20.09 9.62
N PRO A 15 22.87 20.08 10.22
CA PRO A 15 22.09 18.85 10.33
C PRO A 15 21.43 18.48 8.98
N VAL A 16 21.34 17.18 8.71
CA VAL A 16 20.64 16.62 7.56
C VAL A 16 19.31 16.01 7.99
N MET A 17 18.23 16.52 7.41
CA MET A 17 16.91 15.89 7.46
C MET A 17 16.61 15.21 6.12
N TYR A 18 16.20 13.94 6.17
CA TYR A 18 15.79 13.17 5.00
C TYR A 18 14.34 12.72 5.15
N ASP A 19 13.44 13.30 4.34
CA ASP A 19 12.06 12.81 4.26
C ASP A 19 12.00 11.63 3.30
N LEU A 20 11.96 10.43 3.86
CA LEU A 20 11.81 9.20 3.10
C LEU A 20 10.37 9.06 2.56
N GLY A 21 9.39 9.53 3.33
CA GLY A 21 7.98 9.46 2.98
C GLY A 21 7.36 8.06 3.05
N SER A 22 7.96 7.03 2.44
CA SER A 22 7.35 5.71 2.21
C SER A 22 7.33 4.79 3.44
N GLY A 23 8.39 4.82 4.26
CA GLY A 23 8.44 4.12 5.55
C GLY A 23 8.79 2.62 5.48
N VAL A 24 9.58 2.20 4.48
CA VAL A 24 10.01 0.81 4.35
C VAL A 24 10.93 0.38 5.51
N LEU A 25 10.44 -0.53 6.37
CA LEU A 25 11.21 -1.08 7.49
C LEU A 25 11.90 -2.41 7.19
N THR A 26 11.29 -3.26 6.35
CA THR A 26 11.80 -4.60 6.03
C THR A 26 12.00 -4.77 4.53
N GLN A 27 12.83 -5.72 4.13
CA GLN A 27 12.94 -6.12 2.73
C GLN A 27 11.65 -6.83 2.32
N LEU A 28 11.09 -6.45 1.18
CA LEU A 28 10.04 -7.20 0.50
C LEU A 28 10.70 -7.98 -0.64
N ASP A 29 10.36 -9.26 -0.77
CA ASP A 29 10.81 -10.10 -1.87
C ASP A 29 9.86 -9.94 -3.07
N VAL A 30 9.82 -8.71 -3.58
CA VAL A 30 8.94 -8.31 -4.67
C VAL A 30 9.76 -7.48 -5.64
N ARG A 31 9.73 -7.89 -6.91
CA ARG A 31 10.50 -7.23 -7.97
C ARG A 31 10.17 -5.73 -8.03
N GLY A 32 11.22 -4.92 -8.00
CA GLY A 32 11.19 -3.46 -8.05
C GLY A 32 11.17 -2.75 -6.69
N PHE A 33 11.06 -3.49 -5.57
CA PHE A 33 11.31 -2.94 -4.22
C PHE A 33 12.80 -2.95 -3.82
N GLU A 34 13.71 -3.41 -4.68
CA GLU A 34 15.14 -3.49 -4.35
C GLU A 34 15.80 -2.11 -4.25
N GLN A 35 15.20 -1.10 -4.88
CA GLN A 35 15.75 0.25 -4.97
C GLN A 35 15.20 1.22 -3.92
N ASP A 36 14.12 0.85 -3.22
CA ASP A 36 13.50 1.73 -2.23
C ASP A 36 14.39 1.85 -0.99
N PRO A 37 14.82 3.07 -0.61
CA PRO A 37 15.67 3.25 0.56
C PRO A 37 14.91 2.87 1.84
N LYS A 38 15.49 1.95 2.62
CA LYS A 38 14.90 1.57 3.90
C LYS A 38 15.21 2.62 4.94
N VAL A 39 14.30 2.77 5.91
CA VAL A 39 14.49 3.64 7.08
C VAL A 39 15.85 3.37 7.74
N ARG A 40 16.20 2.10 7.94
CA ARG A 40 17.47 1.70 8.56
C ARG A 40 18.68 2.15 7.75
N ASP A 41 18.59 2.13 6.42
CA ASP A 41 19.70 2.46 5.54
C ASP A 41 19.90 3.99 5.49
N CYS A 42 18.82 4.77 5.55
CA CYS A 42 18.88 6.22 5.72
C CYS A 42 19.55 6.63 7.04
N VAL A 43 19.20 5.97 8.14
CA VAL A 43 19.82 6.21 9.46
C VAL A 43 21.31 5.82 9.43
N LYS A 44 21.65 4.67 8.85
CA LYS A 44 23.05 4.22 8.69
C LYS A 44 23.87 5.14 7.79
N ALA A 45 23.27 5.74 6.78
CA ALA A 45 23.91 6.73 5.92
C ALA A 45 24.29 8.02 6.66
N GLY A 46 23.76 8.22 7.88
CA GLY A 46 24.14 9.32 8.77
C GLY A 46 23.22 10.53 8.68
N ALA A 47 21.98 10.37 8.18
CA ALA A 47 20.96 11.41 8.31
C ALA A 47 20.68 11.69 9.78
N ASP A 48 20.69 12.97 10.18
CA ASP A 48 20.46 13.39 11.56
C ASP A 48 18.98 13.28 11.97
N ILE A 49 18.07 13.47 11.01
CA ILE A 49 16.62 13.20 11.13
C ILE A 49 16.14 12.46 9.89
N VAL A 50 15.31 11.44 10.08
CA VAL A 50 14.59 10.72 9.02
C VAL A 50 13.09 10.78 9.33
N THR A 51 12.29 11.17 8.34
CA THR A 51 10.83 11.20 8.47
C THR A 51 10.15 10.28 7.47
N PHE A 52 8.99 9.71 7.83
CA PHE A 52 8.15 8.93 6.94
C PHE A 52 6.72 8.77 7.48
N SER A 53 5.80 8.34 6.60
CA SER A 53 4.40 8.07 6.94
C SER A 53 4.22 6.67 7.54
N GLY A 54 3.37 6.55 8.56
CA GLY A 54 3.05 5.27 9.21
C GLY A 54 2.01 4.42 8.47
N ASP A 55 1.22 5.01 7.58
CA ASP A 55 0.11 4.39 6.85
C ASP A 55 0.42 4.04 5.39
N LYS A 56 1.68 4.16 4.98
CA LYS A 56 2.16 3.74 3.67
C LYS A 56 2.75 2.33 3.74
N LEU A 57 4.05 2.17 3.49
CA LEU A 57 4.71 0.86 3.46
C LEU A 57 5.07 0.32 4.85
N LEU A 58 4.88 1.12 5.90
CA LEU A 58 4.80 0.61 7.27
C LEU A 58 3.51 -0.18 7.52
N GLY A 59 2.44 0.08 6.74
CA GLY A 59 1.14 -0.60 6.87
C GLY A 59 0.45 -0.42 8.23
N GLY A 60 0.80 0.65 8.94
CA GLY A 60 0.18 1.05 10.20
C GLY A 60 -0.94 2.07 10.03
N PRO A 61 -1.39 2.70 11.13
CA PRO A 61 -2.33 3.80 11.08
C PRO A 61 -1.66 5.10 10.62
N GLN A 62 -2.46 6.12 10.29
CA GLN A 62 -1.94 7.45 9.98
C GLN A 62 -1.07 7.98 11.12
N ALA A 63 0.21 8.19 10.82
CA ALA A 63 1.20 8.71 11.75
C ALA A 63 2.36 9.36 10.99
N GLY A 64 2.98 10.38 11.60
CA GLY A 64 4.27 10.92 11.16
C GLY A 64 5.38 10.35 12.03
N MET A 65 6.31 9.62 11.44
CA MET A 65 7.43 9.00 12.13
C MET A 65 8.65 9.92 12.04
N ILE A 66 9.32 10.15 13.16
CA ILE A 66 10.56 10.93 13.23
C ILE A 66 11.59 10.11 13.98
N LEU A 67 12.68 9.74 13.30
CA LEU A 67 13.80 8.99 13.86
C LEU A 67 15.08 9.78 13.63
N GLY A 68 16.12 9.54 14.43
CA GLY A 68 17.41 10.17 14.22
C GLY A 68 18.14 10.44 15.53
N ARG A 69 18.96 11.49 15.53
CA ARG A 69 19.75 11.89 16.68
C ARG A 69 18.89 12.34 17.85
N LYS A 70 19.27 11.87 19.04
CA LYS A 70 18.55 12.13 20.29
C LYS A 70 18.37 13.62 20.58
N ASP A 71 19.42 14.43 20.44
CA ASP A 71 19.39 15.86 20.72
C ASP A 71 18.41 16.62 19.82
N LEU A 72 18.30 16.24 18.54
CA LEU A 72 17.35 16.85 17.61
C LEU A 72 15.92 16.37 17.84
N VAL A 73 15.73 15.07 18.10
CA VAL A 73 14.38 14.52 18.38
C VAL A 73 13.80 15.12 19.67
N GLU A 74 14.60 15.30 20.72
CA GLU A 74 14.12 15.97 21.94
C GLU A 74 13.74 17.43 21.69
N ARG A 75 14.52 18.17 20.90
CA ARG A 75 14.14 19.54 20.48
C ARG A 75 12.83 19.58 19.70
N VAL A 76 12.58 18.59 18.82
CA VAL A 76 11.30 18.48 18.10
C VAL A 76 10.15 18.22 19.07
N LYS A 77 10.34 17.36 20.07
CA LYS A 77 9.32 17.04 21.09
C LYS A 77 8.95 18.23 21.97
N GLU A 78 9.91 19.10 22.26
CA GLU A 78 9.69 20.31 23.08
C GLU A 78 9.00 21.45 22.30
N HIS A 79 8.97 21.38 20.96
CA HIS A 79 8.37 22.43 20.15
C HIS A 79 6.85 22.54 20.41
N PRO A 80 6.28 23.76 20.58
CA PRO A 80 4.87 23.94 20.89
C PRO A 80 3.89 23.27 19.91
N LEU A 81 4.26 23.20 18.63
CA LEU A 81 3.47 22.49 17.61
C LEU A 81 3.35 20.98 17.87
N ALA A 82 4.27 20.36 18.60
CA ALA A 82 4.19 18.93 18.92
C ALA A 82 2.89 18.59 19.67
N ARG A 83 2.34 19.54 20.45
CA ARG A 83 1.04 19.37 21.10
C ARG A 83 -0.13 19.42 20.13
N ALA A 84 -0.04 20.20 19.06
CA ALA A 84 -1.07 20.34 18.04
C ALA A 84 -1.11 19.12 17.11
N VAL A 85 0.05 18.55 16.77
CA VAL A 85 0.17 17.36 15.90
C VAL A 85 0.28 16.04 16.68
N ARG A 86 -0.04 16.05 17.98
CA ARG A 86 0.08 14.87 18.84
C ARG A 86 -0.86 13.76 18.37
N ILE A 87 -0.29 12.57 18.12
CA ILE A 87 -1.04 11.38 17.74
C ILE A 87 -2.15 11.06 18.76
N ASN A 88 -3.29 10.58 18.27
CA ASN A 88 -4.41 10.16 19.12
C ASN A 88 -4.15 8.77 19.74
N LYS A 89 -4.89 8.44 20.80
CA LYS A 89 -4.72 7.20 21.57
C LYS A 89 -4.92 5.93 20.73
N ILE A 90 -5.88 5.94 19.81
CA ILE A 90 -6.23 4.77 19.00
C ILE A 90 -5.11 4.49 17.98
N SER A 91 -4.69 5.53 17.24
CA SER A 91 -3.56 5.41 16.30
C SER A 91 -2.26 5.02 17.02
N LEU A 92 -2.01 5.51 18.23
CA LEU A 92 -0.84 5.09 19.00
C LEU A 92 -0.88 3.59 19.37
N ALA A 93 -2.03 3.10 19.84
CA ALA A 93 -2.20 1.68 20.18
C ALA A 93 -2.09 0.77 18.95
N ALA A 94 -2.71 1.16 17.83
CA ALA A 94 -2.60 0.44 16.56
C ALA A 94 -1.16 0.46 16.01
N LEU A 95 -0.46 1.58 16.12
CA LEU A 95 0.94 1.70 15.73
C LEU A 95 1.83 0.77 16.56
N GLU A 96 1.62 0.69 17.88
CA GLU A 96 2.35 -0.26 18.73
C GLU A 96 2.14 -1.71 18.28
N ALA A 97 0.88 -2.11 18.02
CA ALA A 97 0.55 -3.45 17.54
C ALA A 97 1.27 -3.79 16.23
N VAL A 98 1.28 -2.85 15.27
CA VAL A 98 1.96 -3.02 13.98
C VAL A 98 3.48 -3.09 14.15
N LEU A 99 4.08 -2.19 14.94
CA LEU A 99 5.52 -2.23 15.22
C LEU A 99 5.95 -3.53 15.94
N ARG A 100 5.07 -4.14 16.74
CA ARG A 100 5.33 -5.45 17.34
C ARG A 100 5.40 -6.58 16.32
N LEU A 101 4.64 -6.51 15.23
CA LEU A 101 4.73 -7.50 14.15
C LEU A 101 6.12 -7.47 13.50
N TYR A 102 6.71 -6.29 13.34
CA TYR A 102 8.05 -6.11 12.75
C TYR A 102 9.20 -6.72 13.57
N PHE A 103 8.98 -7.20 14.79
CA PHE A 103 9.99 -8.03 15.48
C PHE A 103 10.22 -9.38 14.78
N ASP A 104 9.23 -9.86 14.04
CA ASP A 104 9.35 -10.99 13.11
C ASP A 104 9.00 -10.51 11.69
N PRO A 105 10.02 -10.24 10.84
CA PRO A 105 9.80 -9.75 9.49
C PRO A 105 8.90 -10.64 8.62
N ALA A 106 8.95 -11.96 8.79
CA ALA A 106 8.12 -12.88 8.01
C ALA A 106 6.65 -12.75 8.44
N ARG A 107 6.41 -12.67 9.75
CA ARG A 107 5.08 -12.42 10.31
C ARG A 107 4.53 -11.05 9.90
N ALA A 108 5.37 -10.01 9.89
CA ALA A 108 4.97 -8.68 9.44
C ALA A 108 4.46 -8.69 8.00
N VAL A 109 5.15 -9.38 7.08
CA VAL A 109 4.73 -9.50 5.69
C VAL A 109 3.38 -10.21 5.56
N GLN A 110 3.11 -11.20 6.40
CA GLN A 110 1.87 -11.99 6.36
C GLN A 110 0.68 -11.28 7.02
N GLU A 111 0.88 -10.64 8.17
CA GLU A 111 -0.22 -10.10 8.99
C GLU A 111 -0.53 -8.62 8.71
N ILE A 112 0.41 -7.85 8.15
CA ILE A 112 0.17 -6.44 7.80
C ILE A 112 -0.51 -6.41 6.42
N PRO A 113 -1.77 -5.94 6.30
CA PRO A 113 -2.55 -6.07 5.07
C PRO A 113 -1.86 -5.45 3.84
N THR A 114 -1.27 -4.26 3.98
CA THR A 114 -0.56 -3.59 2.89
C THR A 114 0.60 -4.44 2.37
N LEU A 115 1.39 -5.04 3.27
CA LEU A 115 2.52 -5.89 2.88
C LEU A 115 2.05 -7.20 2.28
N ALA A 116 1.05 -7.83 2.90
CA ALA A 116 0.47 -9.08 2.43
C ALA A 116 -0.07 -8.94 1.01
N MET A 117 -0.85 -7.88 0.74
CA MET A 117 -1.36 -7.57 -0.60
C MET A 117 -0.23 -7.37 -1.61
N ILE A 118 0.79 -6.57 -1.27
CA ILE A 118 1.94 -6.30 -2.15
C ILE A 118 2.71 -7.59 -2.48
N CYS A 119 2.88 -8.50 -1.52
CA CYS A 119 3.72 -9.68 -1.66
C CYS A 119 3.02 -10.89 -2.32
N ARG A 120 1.73 -10.78 -2.66
CA ARG A 120 1.03 -11.86 -3.37
C ARG A 120 1.67 -12.13 -4.74
N SER A 121 1.82 -13.39 -5.09
CA SER A 121 2.31 -13.78 -6.42
C SER A 121 1.25 -13.56 -7.49
N TYR A 122 1.68 -13.38 -8.74
CA TYR A 122 0.75 -13.25 -9.87
C TYR A 122 -0.03 -14.56 -10.09
N GLU A 123 0.61 -15.70 -9.85
CA GLU A 123 0.02 -17.04 -9.98
C GLU A 123 -1.13 -17.24 -9.00
N GLU A 124 -0.97 -16.84 -7.74
CA GLU A 124 -2.04 -16.86 -6.73
C GLU A 124 -3.22 -15.97 -7.16
N LEU A 125 -2.94 -14.75 -7.59
CA LEU A 125 -3.97 -13.79 -8.02
C LEU A 125 -4.76 -14.31 -9.22
N LYS A 126 -4.07 -14.91 -10.19
CA LYS A 126 -4.70 -15.47 -11.39
C LYS A 126 -5.56 -16.68 -11.05
N ALA A 127 -5.07 -17.58 -10.21
CA ALA A 127 -5.83 -18.77 -9.81
C ALA A 127 -7.14 -18.40 -9.12
N GLU A 128 -7.11 -17.39 -8.25
CA GLU A 128 -8.31 -16.90 -7.60
C GLU A 128 -9.26 -16.17 -8.56
N ALA A 129 -8.73 -15.41 -9.51
CA ALA A 129 -9.53 -14.73 -10.53
C ALA A 129 -10.28 -15.72 -11.42
N GLU A 130 -9.62 -16.81 -11.82
CA GLU A 130 -10.27 -17.89 -12.58
C GLU A 130 -11.34 -18.61 -11.74
N ALA A 131 -11.05 -18.92 -10.48
CA ALA A 131 -12.02 -19.55 -9.59
C ALA A 131 -13.29 -18.69 -9.40
N LEU A 132 -13.13 -17.37 -9.18
CA LEU A 132 -14.28 -16.48 -9.04
C LEU A 132 -15.04 -16.30 -10.37
N LYS A 133 -14.33 -16.25 -11.50
CA LYS A 133 -14.96 -16.20 -12.83
C LYS A 133 -15.87 -17.41 -13.06
N GLU A 134 -15.43 -18.61 -12.70
CA GLU A 134 -16.25 -19.82 -12.85
C GLU A 134 -17.56 -19.70 -12.07
N ILE A 135 -17.49 -19.29 -10.80
CA ILE A 135 -18.66 -19.07 -9.94
C ILE A 135 -19.61 -18.03 -10.56
N LEU A 136 -19.08 -16.86 -10.92
CA LEU A 136 -19.89 -15.76 -11.45
C LEU A 136 -20.52 -16.09 -12.81
N THR A 137 -19.85 -16.88 -13.64
CA THR A 137 -20.39 -17.32 -14.93
C THR A 137 -21.62 -18.23 -14.74
N HIS A 138 -21.69 -18.96 -13.62
CA HIS A 138 -22.83 -19.82 -13.29
C HIS A 138 -23.96 -19.09 -12.56
N GLU A 139 -23.63 -18.15 -11.68
CA GLU A 139 -24.60 -17.50 -10.78
C GLU A 139 -25.15 -16.17 -11.30
N VAL A 140 -24.37 -15.44 -12.11
CA VAL A 140 -24.75 -14.11 -12.61
C VAL A 140 -25.47 -14.21 -13.96
N SER A 141 -26.36 -13.24 -14.21
CA SER A 141 -27.11 -13.07 -15.45
C SER A 141 -26.25 -13.33 -16.71
N PRO A 142 -26.74 -14.10 -17.70
CA PRO A 142 -26.01 -14.42 -18.94
C PRO A 142 -25.71 -13.18 -19.82
N LYS A 143 -26.17 -12.00 -19.40
CA LYS A 143 -25.92 -10.71 -20.05
C LYS A 143 -24.55 -10.12 -19.73
N ILE A 144 -23.87 -10.61 -18.69
CA ILE A 144 -22.54 -10.18 -18.30
C ILE A 144 -21.54 -11.27 -18.69
N THR A 145 -20.51 -10.88 -19.44
CA THR A 145 -19.38 -11.73 -19.78
C THR A 145 -18.24 -11.46 -18.82
N PHE A 146 -17.61 -12.54 -18.35
CA PHE A 146 -16.46 -12.50 -17.44
C PHE A 146 -15.20 -13.04 -18.12
N SER A 147 -14.08 -12.34 -17.97
CA SER A 147 -12.77 -12.81 -18.41
C SER A 147 -11.68 -12.45 -17.39
N VAL A 148 -10.63 -13.27 -17.29
CA VAL A 148 -9.45 -12.93 -16.50
C VAL A 148 -8.43 -12.28 -17.42
N GLU A 149 -7.96 -11.10 -17.04
CA GLU A 149 -7.01 -10.31 -17.83
C GLU A 149 -5.72 -10.05 -17.04
N ASP A 150 -4.59 -10.12 -17.75
CA ASP A 150 -3.29 -9.73 -17.22
C ASP A 150 -3.23 -8.21 -17.12
N GLU A 151 -3.00 -7.71 -15.91
CA GLU A 151 -2.99 -6.28 -15.63
C GLU A 151 -1.76 -5.87 -14.81
N VAL A 152 -1.64 -4.57 -14.61
CA VAL A 152 -0.61 -3.98 -13.75
C VAL A 152 -1.28 -3.19 -12.62
N SER A 153 -0.96 -3.56 -11.37
CA SER A 153 -1.25 -2.77 -10.19
C SER A 153 -0.13 -1.75 -9.97
N ARG A 154 -0.48 -0.53 -9.58
CA ARG A 154 0.48 0.52 -9.27
C ARG A 154 0.49 0.80 -7.78
N ILE A 155 1.67 0.72 -7.17
CA ILE A 155 1.85 1.04 -5.76
C ILE A 155 2.26 2.49 -5.61
N GLY A 156 1.69 3.16 -4.60
CA GLY A 156 1.89 4.58 -4.33
C GLY A 156 0.71 5.40 -4.83
N GLY A 157 -0.08 5.96 -3.91
CA GLY A 157 -1.12 6.92 -4.25
C GLY A 157 -0.52 8.30 -4.53
N GLY A 158 -0.97 8.97 -5.60
CA GLY A 158 -0.54 10.32 -5.98
C GLY A 158 -0.05 10.44 -7.42
N ALA A 159 0.84 11.41 -7.68
CA ALA A 159 1.26 11.82 -9.02
C ALA A 159 2.33 10.92 -9.67
N LEU A 160 3.02 10.07 -8.90
CA LEU A 160 4.07 9.18 -9.42
C LEU A 160 3.89 7.78 -8.83
N PRO A 161 3.44 6.79 -9.63
CA PRO A 161 3.44 5.40 -9.19
C PRO A 161 4.89 4.97 -8.95
N LEU A 162 5.17 4.50 -7.74
CA LEU A 162 6.52 4.12 -7.30
C LEU A 162 6.92 2.76 -7.86
N LEU A 163 5.93 1.90 -8.13
CA LEU A 163 6.17 0.55 -8.63
C LEU A 163 4.98 -0.01 -9.41
N GLU A 164 5.29 -0.77 -10.45
CA GLU A 164 4.34 -1.56 -11.25
C GLU A 164 4.48 -3.04 -10.92
N LEU A 165 3.40 -3.65 -10.43
CA LEU A 165 3.32 -5.08 -10.14
C LEU A 165 2.38 -5.77 -11.10
N LYS A 166 2.80 -6.93 -11.61
CA LYS A 166 1.89 -7.79 -12.37
C LYS A 166 0.74 -8.24 -11.46
N THR A 167 -0.48 -8.19 -11.98
CA THR A 167 -1.69 -8.65 -11.31
C THR A 167 -2.60 -9.37 -12.30
N ALA A 168 -3.61 -10.05 -11.77
CA ALA A 168 -4.74 -10.55 -12.54
C ALA A 168 -5.98 -9.75 -12.15
N ALA A 169 -6.75 -9.33 -13.14
CA ALA A 169 -8.03 -8.66 -12.93
C ALA A 169 -9.16 -9.50 -13.51
N LEU A 170 -10.31 -9.51 -12.83
CA LEU A 170 -11.55 -9.99 -13.41
C LEU A 170 -12.20 -8.84 -14.19
N ALA A 171 -12.33 -9.03 -15.49
CA ALA A 171 -12.98 -8.11 -16.40
C ALA A 171 -14.45 -8.49 -16.60
N LEU A 172 -15.34 -7.50 -16.45
CA LEU A 172 -16.76 -7.64 -16.67
C LEU A 172 -17.18 -6.75 -17.86
N PHE A 173 -17.96 -7.34 -18.76
CA PHE A 173 -18.51 -6.67 -19.93
C PHE A 173 -19.99 -6.98 -20.08
N SER A 174 -20.79 -5.98 -20.46
CA SER A 174 -22.21 -6.14 -20.79
C SER A 174 -22.50 -5.49 -22.13
N LYS A 175 -23.34 -6.13 -22.94
CA LYS A 175 -23.84 -5.53 -24.19
C LYS A 175 -24.96 -4.51 -23.94
N ASP A 176 -25.65 -4.63 -22.81
CA ASP A 176 -26.84 -3.86 -22.48
C ASP A 176 -26.52 -2.63 -21.63
N LEU A 177 -25.38 -2.63 -20.92
CA LEU A 177 -24.96 -1.58 -19.99
C LEU A 177 -23.53 -1.16 -20.28
N SER A 178 -23.27 0.15 -20.31
CA SER A 178 -21.90 0.66 -20.38
C SER A 178 -21.13 0.37 -19.09
N ALA A 179 -19.81 0.38 -19.14
CA ALA A 179 -18.99 0.22 -17.95
C ALA A 179 -19.26 1.32 -16.91
N GLN A 180 -19.53 2.57 -17.32
CA GLN A 180 -19.84 3.63 -16.35
C GLN A 180 -21.15 3.35 -15.59
N GLU A 181 -22.17 2.83 -16.28
CA GLU A 181 -23.45 2.48 -15.66
C GLU A 181 -23.28 1.29 -14.69
N MET A 182 -22.54 0.26 -15.09
CA MET A 182 -22.23 -0.88 -14.22
C MET A 182 -21.42 -0.45 -12.99
N GLU A 183 -20.39 0.39 -13.16
CA GLU A 183 -19.58 0.91 -12.07
C GLU A 183 -20.42 1.75 -11.09
N GLY A 184 -21.32 2.58 -11.62
CA GLY A 184 -22.26 3.36 -10.81
C GLY A 184 -23.15 2.48 -9.94
N ARG A 185 -23.63 1.35 -10.49
CA ARG A 185 -24.42 0.36 -9.73
C ARG A 185 -23.60 -0.36 -8.68
N LEU A 186 -22.39 -0.80 -9.01
CA LEU A 186 -21.45 -1.42 -8.08
C LEU A 186 -21.08 -0.48 -6.92
N ARG A 187 -20.90 0.81 -7.19
CA ARG A 187 -20.62 1.80 -6.14
C ARG A 187 -21.80 1.99 -5.17
N LEU A 188 -23.02 1.75 -5.64
CA LEU A 188 -24.26 1.92 -4.87
C LEU A 188 -24.77 0.59 -4.28
N SER A 189 -24.08 -0.53 -4.49
CA SER A 189 -24.45 -1.82 -3.89
C SER A 189 -24.12 -1.87 -2.40
N HIS A 190 -24.53 -2.97 -1.74
CA HIS A 190 -24.26 -3.23 -0.33
C HIS A 190 -23.62 -4.61 -0.16
N PRO A 191 -22.28 -4.70 0.04
CA PRO A 191 -21.33 -3.58 0.18
C PRO A 191 -21.03 -2.85 -1.14
N PRO A 192 -20.57 -1.58 -1.10
CA PRO A 192 -20.09 -0.87 -2.28
C PRO A 192 -18.85 -1.53 -2.86
N VAL A 193 -18.81 -1.68 -4.19
CA VAL A 193 -17.67 -2.21 -4.93
C VAL A 193 -17.07 -1.10 -5.78
N ILE A 194 -15.79 -0.79 -5.54
CA ILE A 194 -15.04 0.21 -6.31
C ILE A 194 -14.09 -0.51 -7.25
N ALA A 195 -14.35 -0.37 -8.55
CA ALA A 195 -13.59 -1.04 -9.60
C ALA A 195 -13.00 -0.03 -10.59
N ARG A 196 -12.03 -0.45 -11.41
CA ARG A 196 -11.47 0.38 -12.48
C ARG A 196 -12.30 0.22 -13.75
N ILE A 197 -12.37 1.27 -14.57
CA ILE A 197 -12.91 1.19 -15.93
C ILE A 197 -11.76 1.26 -16.92
N LYS A 198 -11.71 0.34 -17.87
CA LYS A 198 -10.74 0.35 -18.99
C LYS A 198 -11.42 -0.21 -20.23
N GLU A 199 -11.31 0.51 -21.35
CA GLU A 199 -11.86 0.07 -22.66
C GLU A 199 -13.32 -0.42 -22.59
N ASP A 200 -14.16 0.32 -21.87
CA ASP A 200 -15.58 0.00 -21.61
C ASP A 200 -15.82 -1.36 -20.93
N ARG A 201 -14.89 -1.76 -20.05
CA ARG A 201 -15.01 -2.91 -19.15
C ARG A 201 -14.76 -2.48 -17.70
N ILE A 202 -15.41 -3.17 -16.77
CA ILE A 202 -15.08 -3.10 -15.35
C ILE A 202 -13.91 -4.04 -15.08
N LEU A 203 -12.92 -3.59 -14.32
CA LEU A 203 -11.78 -4.40 -13.86
C LEU A 203 -11.76 -4.44 -12.33
N ILE A 204 -11.91 -5.64 -11.78
CA ILE A 204 -11.72 -5.92 -10.35
C ILE A 204 -10.31 -6.49 -10.18
N ASP A 205 -9.41 -5.70 -9.59
CA ASP A 205 -8.01 -6.09 -9.37
C ASP A 205 -7.91 -7.01 -8.14
N PHE A 206 -7.44 -8.24 -8.33
CA PHE A 206 -7.36 -9.24 -7.26
C PHE A 206 -6.31 -8.88 -6.20
N ARG A 207 -5.39 -7.96 -6.50
CA ARG A 207 -4.36 -7.49 -5.56
C ARG A 207 -4.97 -6.98 -4.25
N THR A 208 -6.10 -6.30 -4.34
CA THR A 208 -6.76 -5.64 -3.20
C THR A 208 -8.09 -6.29 -2.80
N LEU A 209 -8.47 -7.39 -3.46
CA LEU A 209 -9.69 -8.13 -3.13
C LEU A 209 -9.42 -9.08 -1.96
N LEU A 210 -10.06 -8.86 -0.82
CA LEU A 210 -9.90 -9.75 0.33
C LEU A 210 -10.68 -11.05 0.10
N PRO A 211 -10.26 -12.18 0.70
CA PRO A 211 -11.03 -13.42 0.64
C PRO A 211 -12.50 -13.27 1.08
N SER A 212 -12.76 -12.47 2.12
CA SER A 212 -14.11 -12.19 2.62
C SER A 212 -15.00 -11.45 1.62
N ASP A 213 -14.40 -10.64 0.75
CA ASP A 213 -15.15 -9.77 -0.18
C ASP A 213 -15.63 -10.53 -1.41
N ARG A 214 -15.10 -11.74 -1.65
CA ARG A 214 -15.45 -12.56 -2.82
C ARG A 214 -16.90 -13.03 -2.77
N ASP A 215 -17.35 -13.44 -1.59
CA ASP A 215 -18.73 -13.90 -1.38
C ASP A 215 -19.73 -12.75 -1.57
N ASP A 216 -19.31 -11.52 -1.29
CA ASP A 216 -20.14 -10.33 -1.47
C ASP A 216 -20.21 -9.88 -2.94
N LEU A 217 -19.24 -10.24 -3.78
CA LEU A 217 -19.28 -9.97 -5.23
C LEU A 217 -20.27 -10.86 -5.99
N VAL A 218 -20.62 -12.01 -5.42
CA VAL A 218 -21.53 -12.99 -6.04
C VAL A 218 -23.00 -12.64 -5.76
N LYS A 219 -23.28 -11.96 -4.63
CA LYS A 219 -24.64 -11.58 -4.20
C LYS A 219 -25.20 -10.40 -5.01
#